data_AF-A0A6G2DQP2-F1
#
_entry.id   AF-A0A6G2DQP2-F1
#
_cell.length_a   1.000
_cell.length_b   1.000
_cell.length_c   1.000
_cell.angle_alpha   90.00
_cell.angle_beta   90.00
_cell.angle_gamma   90.00
#
_symmetry.space_group_name_H-M   'P 1'
#
loop_
_entity.id
_entity.type
_entity.pdbx_description
1 polymer ?
#
loop_
_entity_poly.entity_id
_entity_poly.type
_entity_poly.pdbx_seq_one_letter_code
_entity_poly.pdbx_strand_id
1 'polypeptide(L)'
;YEAAQIRVFGEMANKGYIYRGAKPVYWSWSSESALAEAEIEYHDLVSTSLYYANKVKDGKGVLDTDTYIVVWTTTPFTITASRGLTVGADIDYVLVQPAGE
;
A
#
# COMPACT_ATOMS: atom_id res chain seq x y z
N TYR A 1 1.59 38.28 11.25
CA TYR A 1 2.55 37.24 10.84
C TYR A 1 1.91 36.32 9.79
N GLU A 2 0.69 35.89 10.07
CA GLU A 2 -0.28 35.15 9.25
C GLU A 2 -0.50 35.78 7.86
N ALA A 3 -0.63 37.11 7.78
CA ALA A 3 -0.79 37.80 6.49
C ALA A 3 0.41 37.60 5.54
N ALA A 4 1.62 37.44 6.08
CA ALA A 4 2.80 37.13 5.26
C ALA A 4 2.77 35.66 4.78
N GLN A 5 2.32 34.73 5.62
CA GLN A 5 2.15 33.32 5.24
C GLN A 5 1.15 33.16 4.09
N ILE A 6 0.02 33.87 4.14
CA ILE A 6 -0.99 33.85 3.07
C ILE A 6 -0.43 34.39 1.76
N ARG A 7 0.39 35.45 1.79
CA ARG A 7 1.03 36.00 0.58
C ARG A 7 1.95 34.98 -0.07
N VAL A 8 2.82 34.34 0.71
CA VAL A 8 3.75 33.31 0.20
C VAL A 8 2.97 32.11 -0.35
N PHE A 9 1.93 31.65 0.35
CA PHE A 9 1.06 30.58 -0.13
C PHE A 9 0.38 30.94 -1.46
N GLY A 10 -0.15 32.16 -1.57
CA GLY A 10 -0.78 32.66 -2.79
C GLY A 10 0.19 32.72 -3.97
N GLU A 11 1.42 33.19 -3.75
CA GLU A 11 2.46 33.17 -4.78
C GLU A 11 2.83 31.76 -5.24
N MET A 12 2.93 30.80 -4.31
CA MET A 12 3.19 29.40 -4.64
C MET A 12 2.04 28.75 -5.42
N ALA A 13 0.80 29.08 -5.05
CA ALA A 13 -0.39 28.62 -5.78
C ALA A 13 -0.43 29.21 -7.20
N ASN A 14 -0.16 30.52 -7.35
CA ASN A 14 -0.12 31.18 -8.66
C ASN A 14 0.98 30.62 -9.57
N LYS A 15 2.10 30.16 -9.00
CA LYS A 15 3.19 29.49 -9.73
C LYS A 15 2.91 28.02 -10.05
N GLY A 16 1.77 27.46 -9.62
CA GLY A 16 1.37 26.09 -9.90
C GLY A 16 2.07 25.03 -9.05
N TYR A 17 2.73 25.42 -7.96
CA TYR A 17 3.41 24.47 -7.06
C TYR A 17 2.45 23.75 -6.11
N ILE A 18 1.24 24.28 -5.94
CA ILE A 18 0.22 23.71 -5.07
C ILE A 18 -0.89 23.16 -5.95
N TYR A 19 -1.17 21.87 -5.78
CA TYR A 19 -2.28 21.20 -6.45
C TYR A 19 -3.05 20.34 -5.45
N ARG A 20 -4.30 20.05 -5.78
CA ARG A 20 -5.15 19.18 -4.99
C ARG A 20 -5.18 17.78 -5.61
N GLY A 21 -4.88 16.77 -4.80
CA GLY A 21 -4.93 15.37 -5.20
C GLY A 21 -5.10 14.45 -4.00
N ALA A 22 -5.30 13.16 -4.28
CA ALA A 22 -5.29 12.12 -3.26
C ALA A 22 -3.92 11.44 -3.27
N LYS A 23 -3.22 11.50 -2.14
CA LYS A 23 -1.97 10.80 -1.91
C LYS A 23 -2.09 10.04 -0.58
N PRO A 24 -1.64 8.78 -0.49
CA PRO A 24 -1.47 8.12 0.80
C PRO A 24 -0.51 8.93 1.67
N VAL A 25 -0.92 9.23 2.90
CA VAL A 25 -0.13 9.97 3.90
C VAL A 25 -0.15 9.21 5.22
N TYR A 26 0.84 9.47 6.08
CA TYR A 26 0.78 9.00 7.45
C TYR A 26 -0.40 9.69 8.15
N TRP A 27 -1.31 8.89 8.71
CA TRP A 27 -2.47 9.37 9.42
C TRP A 27 -2.42 8.88 10.86
N SER A 28 -2.46 9.81 11.80
CA SER A 28 -2.56 9.48 13.22
C SER A 28 -4.02 9.42 13.65
N TRP A 29 -4.45 8.25 14.12
CA TRP A 29 -5.78 8.09 14.70
C TRP A 29 -5.93 8.83 16.03
N SER A 30 -4.85 9.03 16.78
CA SER A 30 -4.89 9.73 18.08
C SER A 30 -4.97 11.24 17.92
N SER A 31 -4.35 11.79 16.89
CA SER A 31 -4.31 13.24 16.61
C SER A 31 -5.36 13.67 15.58
N GLU A 32 -6.03 12.72 14.93
CA GLU A 32 -6.99 12.95 13.84
C GLU A 32 -6.45 13.86 12.73
N SER A 33 -5.15 13.72 12.43
CA SER A 33 -4.44 14.55 11.45
C SER A 33 -3.42 13.73 10.66
N ALA A 34 -3.09 14.24 9.48
CA ALA A 34 -1.92 13.81 8.73
C ALA A 34 -0.65 14.22 9.48
N LEU A 35 0.35 13.35 9.49
CA LEU A 35 1.66 13.60 10.07
C LEU A 35 2.71 13.82 8.97
N ALA A 36 3.62 14.75 9.22
CA ALA A 36 4.84 14.89 8.45
C ALA A 36 5.86 13.82 8.89
N GLU A 37 6.80 13.47 8.01
CA GLU A 37 7.86 12.48 8.31
C GLU A 37 8.70 12.89 9.53
N ALA A 38 8.90 14.19 9.75
CA ALA A 38 9.60 14.72 10.92
C ALA A 38 8.88 14.48 12.25
N GLU A 39 7.59 14.13 12.23
CA GLU A 39 6.78 13.83 13.42
C GLU A 39 6.70 12.32 13.71
N ILE A 40 7.35 11.48 12.89
CA ILE A 40 7.29 10.03 13.02
C ILE A 40 8.40 9.52 13.94
N GLU A 41 8.00 8.75 14.94
CA GLU A 41 8.90 7.99 15.81
C GLU A 41 8.65 6.49 15.62
N TYR A 42 9.73 5.71 15.57
CA TYR A 42 9.65 4.26 15.37
C TYR A 42 9.69 3.52 16.71
N HIS A 43 8.77 2.57 16.85
CA HIS A 43 8.69 1.69 18.00
C HIS A 43 8.45 0.25 17.56
N ASP A 44 8.92 -0.69 18.38
CA ASP A 44 8.67 -2.11 18.15
C ASP A 44 7.20 -2.45 18.42
N LEU A 45 6.59 -3.12 17.44
CA LEU A 45 5.22 -3.61 17.52
C LEU A 45 5.21 -5.09 17.10
N VAL A 46 4.51 -5.91 17.87
CA VAL A 46 4.17 -7.28 17.45
C VAL A 46 2.95 -7.20 16.52
N SER A 47 3.15 -7.45 15.23
CA SER A 47 2.07 -7.49 14.24
C SER A 47 1.65 -8.92 13.89
N THR A 48 0.38 -9.08 13.52
CA THR A 48 -0.15 -10.33 12.98
C THR A 48 0.31 -10.51 11.54
N SER A 49 1.02 -11.59 11.26
CA SER A 49 1.32 -12.01 9.88
C SER A 49 0.32 -13.05 9.39
N LEU A 50 -0.06 -12.95 8.12
CA LEU A 50 -1.04 -13.84 7.50
C LEU A 50 -0.66 -14.17 6.07
N TYR A 51 -0.98 -15.40 5.66
CA TYR A 51 -0.90 -15.85 4.28
C TYR A 51 -2.31 -16.02 3.73
N TYR A 52 -2.57 -15.48 2.55
CA TYR A 52 -3.84 -15.66 1.85
C TYR A 52 -3.60 -16.06 0.40
N ALA A 53 -4.52 -16.86 -0.13
CA ALA A 53 -4.44 -17.43 -1.46
C ALA A 53 -5.50 -16.79 -2.37
N ASN A 54 -5.07 -16.30 -3.54
CA ASN A 54 -5.98 -15.76 -4.56
C ASN A 54 -6.09 -16.73 -5.73
N LYS A 55 -7.31 -17.18 -6.03
CA LYS A 55 -7.56 -18.07 -7.15
C LYS A 55 -7.33 -17.34 -8.48
N VAL A 56 -6.56 -17.95 -9.37
CA VAL A 56 -6.32 -17.44 -10.72
C VAL A 56 -7.59 -17.64 -11.56
N LYS A 57 -8.15 -16.55 -12.10
CA LYS A 57 -9.32 -16.62 -13.00
C LYS A 57 -8.93 -16.75 -14.47
N ASP A 58 -7.89 -16.02 -14.88
CA ASP A 58 -7.33 -16.05 -16.22
C ASP A 58 -5.80 -16.06 -16.07
N GLY A 59 -5.20 -17.21 -16.33
CA GLY A 59 -3.76 -17.39 -16.23
C GLY A 59 -3.01 -17.06 -17.52
N LYS A 60 -3.69 -16.49 -18.54
CA LYS A 60 -3.09 -16.03 -19.80
C LYS A 60 -2.21 -17.09 -20.50
N GLY A 61 -2.56 -18.37 -20.35
CA GLY A 61 -1.82 -19.50 -20.91
C GLY A 61 -0.54 -19.91 -20.16
N VAL A 62 -0.23 -19.27 -19.02
CA VAL A 62 0.91 -19.59 -18.17
C VAL A 62 0.49 -20.40 -16.94
N LEU A 63 -0.68 -20.04 -16.36
CA LEU A 63 -1.22 -20.69 -15.16
C LEU A 63 -2.60 -21.27 -15.46
N ASP A 64 -2.92 -22.39 -14.83
CA ASP A 64 -4.25 -22.98 -14.86
C ASP A 64 -5.21 -22.23 -13.93
N THR A 65 -6.51 -22.33 -14.20
CA THR A 65 -7.55 -21.68 -13.39
C THR A 65 -7.77 -22.30 -12.01
N ASP A 66 -7.12 -23.44 -11.73
CA ASP A 66 -7.10 -24.05 -10.40
C ASP A 66 -5.82 -23.74 -9.61
N THR A 67 -5.00 -22.83 -10.14
CA THR A 67 -3.83 -22.33 -9.44
C THR A 67 -4.22 -21.21 -8.48
N TYR A 68 -3.52 -21.15 -7.34
CA TYR A 68 -3.64 -20.06 -6.38
C TYR A 68 -2.31 -19.32 -6.23
N ILE A 69 -2.38 -17.99 -6.18
CA ILE A 69 -1.24 -17.14 -5.85
C ILE A 69 -1.27 -16.87 -4.35
N VAL A 70 -0.24 -17.36 -3.67
CA VAL A 70 -0.07 -17.18 -2.22
C VAL A 70 0.63 -15.85 -1.96
N VAL A 71 0.05 -15.05 -1.06
CA VAL A 71 0.55 -13.73 -0.69
C VAL A 71 0.68 -13.65 0.82
N TRP A 72 1.80 -13.09 1.27
CA TRP A 72 2.08 -12.82 2.67
C TRP A 72 1.88 -11.33 2.97
N THR A 73 1.29 -11.03 4.13
CA THR A 73 1.14 -9.66 4.63
C THR A 73 1.27 -9.58 6.14
N THR A 74 1.79 -8.47 6.66
CA THR A 74 1.82 -8.13 8.08
C THR A 74 0.69 -7.16 8.48
N THR A 75 -0.16 -6.76 7.52
CA THR A 75 -1.30 -5.86 7.75
C THR A 75 -2.58 -6.50 7.21
N PRO A 76 -3.19 -7.46 7.92
CA PRO A 76 -4.35 -8.21 7.42
C PRO A 76 -5.55 -7.33 7.03
N PHE A 77 -5.73 -6.18 7.69
CA PHE A 77 -6.81 -5.25 7.40
C PHE A 77 -6.75 -4.65 5.98
N THR A 78 -5.60 -4.68 5.30
CA THR A 78 -5.46 -4.15 3.94
C THR A 78 -5.96 -5.11 2.86
N ILE A 79 -6.19 -6.39 3.20
CA ILE A 79 -6.59 -7.44 2.24
C ILE A 79 -7.91 -7.08 1.54
N THR A 80 -8.86 -6.49 2.27
CA THR A 80 -10.18 -6.08 1.73
C THR A 80 -10.09 -4.97 0.71
N ALA A 81 -9.03 -4.16 0.74
CA ALA A 81 -8.79 -3.08 -0.19
C ALA A 81 -7.86 -3.47 -1.36
N SER A 82 -7.43 -4.74 -1.42
CA SER A 82 -6.53 -5.23 -2.47
C SER A 82 -7.19 -5.10 -3.86
N ARG A 83 -6.46 -4.48 -4.79
CA ARG A 83 -6.91 -4.27 -6.18
C ARG A 83 -6.11 -5.05 -7.21
N GLY A 84 -4.99 -5.62 -6.81
CA GLY A 84 -4.08 -6.32 -7.70
C GLY A 84 -2.92 -6.93 -6.91
N LEU A 85 -2.29 -7.91 -7.54
CA LEU A 85 -1.08 -8.54 -7.05
C LEU A 85 0.07 -8.12 -7.97
N THR A 86 1.22 -7.84 -7.36
CA THR A 86 2.45 -7.50 -8.07
C THR A 86 3.42 -8.65 -7.93
N VAL A 87 4.00 -9.07 -9.04
CA VAL A 87 5.08 -10.07 -9.10
C VAL A 87 6.36 -9.37 -9.56
N GLY A 88 7.49 -9.74 -8.97
CA GLY A 88 8.80 -9.23 -9.37
C GLY A 88 9.26 -9.92 -10.65
N ALA A 89 9.76 -9.18 -11.63
CA ALA A 89 10.21 -9.75 -12.90
C ALA A 89 11.44 -10.66 -12.76
N ASP A 90 12.28 -10.39 -11.76
CA ASP A 90 13.57 -11.07 -11.54
C ASP A 90 13.50 -12.18 -10.48
N ILE A 91 12.29 -12.59 -10.09
CA ILE A 91 12.08 -13.62 -9.06
C ILE A 91 11.67 -14.92 -9.72
N ASP A 92 12.38 -16.00 -9.42
CA ASP A 92 12.01 -17.35 -9.85
C ASP A 92 10.84 -17.86 -9.00
N TYR A 93 9.67 -17.95 -9.64
CA TYR A 93 8.47 -18.50 -9.01
C TYR A 93 8.31 -19.99 -9.32
N VAL A 94 7.83 -20.74 -8.33
CA VAL A 94 7.58 -22.18 -8.47
C VAL A 94 6.09 -22.48 -8.27
N LEU A 95 5.56 -23.36 -9.11
CA LEU A 95 4.25 -23.95 -8.92
C LEU A 95 4.43 -25.22 -8.09
N VAL A 96 3.75 -25.28 -6.94
CA VAL A 96 3.80 -26.43 -6.03
C VAL A 96 2.42 -27.02 -5.84
N GLN A 97 2.34 -28.33 -5.84
CA GLN A 97 1.15 -29.07 -5.40
C GLN A 97 1.31 -29.39 -3.91
N PRO A 98 0.44 -28.86 -3.03
CA PRO A 98 0.52 -29.14 -1.60
C PRO A 98 0.25 -30.61 -1.31
N ALA A 99 0.93 -31.17 -0.31
CA ALA A 99 0.73 -32.57 0.07
C ALA A 99 -0.66 -32.76 0.68
N GLY A 100 -1.54 -33.49 -0.01
CA GLY A 100 -2.91 -33.79 0.44
C GLY A 100 -4.02 -33.37 -0.52
N GLU A 101 -3.68 -32.73 -1.65
CA GLU A 101 -4.56 -32.53 -2.82
C GLU A 101 -4.02 -33.25 -4.06
#